data_AF-A0A7W6PB46-F1
#
_entry.id   AF-A0A7W6PB46-F1
#
_cell.length_a   1.000
_cell.length_b   1.000
_cell.length_c   1.000
_cell.angle_alpha   90.00
_cell.angle_beta   90.00
_cell.angle_gamma   90.00
#
_symmetry.space_group_name_H-M   'P 1'
#
loop_
_entity.id
_entity.type
_entity.pdbx_description
1 polymer ?
#
loop_
_entity_poly.entity_id
_entity_poly.type
_entity_poly.pdbx_seq_one_letter_code
_entity_poly.pdbx_strand_id
1 'polypeptide(L)'
;MRYQQIDDVLDFISDEFEGGAGGNYKNILSNELYGISEHEKELIDNFLNFGATSHFFQRDRTIEKNNNKIQIIKSILLAYYLFSQRGISQLEVIKSRISGCSVSELIRIFRSRLPPVVGFNDRRAWNPSSMTDPRSLVAFQRFRPELSELTLPSPSFRFIVHGCNWSYIEQFKNTLKYDKDDILSTSLISNTRFYTYRTFGVIFKVPENNILVTSITDAGVHNRAQSVLKRVDTGSRTATEEILTLSDRWGGIVSPEAILHGTFRGAYNEIVITGRENVPLSHGCTGKLEVVGLFLVLDSAGQPIRLFHDPPGDYPRLREIVEEKARREGLPLIYLPRQRRG
;
A
#
# COMPACT_ATOMS: atom_id res chain seq x y z
N MET A 1 -21.13 -33.16 -12.85
CA MET A 1 -21.80 -31.84 -12.84
C MET A 1 -20.71 -30.84 -12.55
N ARG A 2 -20.43 -29.89 -13.45
CA ARG A 2 -19.34 -28.91 -13.30
C ARG A 2 -19.75 -27.85 -12.27
N TYR A 3 -18.76 -27.21 -11.67
CA TYR A 3 -18.76 -26.26 -10.55
C TYR A 3 -19.66 -25.02 -10.73
N GLN A 4 -20.96 -25.23 -10.91
CA GLN A 4 -21.92 -24.21 -11.32
C GLN A 4 -21.99 -23.05 -10.31
N GLN A 5 -21.88 -23.32 -8.99
CA GLN A 5 -21.95 -22.24 -8.01
C GLN A 5 -20.69 -21.38 -8.03
N ILE A 6 -19.53 -21.98 -8.25
CA ILE A 6 -18.27 -21.23 -8.39
C ILE A 6 -18.35 -20.32 -9.63
N ASP A 7 -18.75 -20.86 -10.78
CA ASP A 7 -18.85 -20.10 -12.03
C ASP A 7 -19.87 -18.96 -11.92
N ASP A 8 -21.06 -19.22 -11.36
CA ASP A 8 -22.10 -18.22 -11.13
C ASP A 8 -21.59 -17.06 -10.23
N VAL A 9 -20.81 -17.38 -9.20
CA VAL A 9 -20.23 -16.40 -8.28
C VAL A 9 -19.14 -15.56 -8.95
N LEU A 10 -18.30 -16.18 -9.78
CA LEU A 10 -17.24 -15.49 -10.50
C LEU A 10 -17.81 -14.51 -11.52
N ASP A 11 -18.85 -14.91 -12.25
CA ASP A 11 -19.54 -14.03 -13.20
C ASP A 11 -20.22 -12.86 -12.47
N PHE A 12 -20.93 -13.14 -11.37
CA PHE A 12 -21.51 -12.10 -10.54
C PHE A 12 -20.47 -11.09 -10.01
N ILE A 13 -19.29 -11.57 -9.59
CA ILE A 13 -18.21 -10.68 -9.10
C ILE A 13 -17.70 -9.75 -10.20
N SER A 14 -17.63 -10.24 -11.45
CA SER A 14 -17.24 -9.43 -12.59
C SER A 14 -18.23 -8.29 -12.84
N ASP A 15 -19.52 -8.58 -12.71
CA ASP A 15 -20.62 -7.68 -13.08
C ASP A 15 -20.97 -6.69 -11.96
N GLU A 16 -21.13 -7.14 -10.71
CA GLU A 16 -21.63 -6.30 -9.61
C GLU A 16 -20.55 -5.35 -9.05
N PHE A 17 -19.27 -5.68 -9.21
CA PHE A 17 -18.15 -4.88 -8.70
C PHE A 17 -17.57 -3.96 -9.78
N GLU A 18 -18.43 -3.21 -10.48
CA GLU A 18 -18.09 -2.30 -11.59
C GLU A 18 -16.95 -1.31 -11.25
N GLY A 19 -16.20 -0.90 -12.30
CA GLY A 19 -15.10 0.06 -12.22
C GLY A 19 -13.70 -0.52 -12.49
N GLY A 20 -13.61 -1.67 -13.15
CA GLY A 20 -12.33 -2.36 -13.44
C GLY A 20 -11.84 -3.28 -12.32
N ALA A 21 -12.39 -3.16 -11.11
CA ALA A 21 -12.05 -4.02 -9.97
C ALA A 21 -12.69 -5.43 -10.07
N GLY A 22 -13.95 -5.54 -10.55
CA GLY A 22 -14.67 -6.81 -10.69
C GLY A 22 -13.94 -7.89 -11.50
N GLY A 23 -13.50 -7.55 -12.72
CA GLY A 23 -12.72 -8.47 -13.56
C GLY A 23 -11.41 -8.93 -12.91
N ASN A 24 -10.78 -8.06 -12.13
CA ASN A 24 -9.56 -8.41 -11.39
C ASN A 24 -9.86 -9.32 -10.19
N TYR A 25 -10.93 -9.07 -9.44
CA TYR A 25 -11.39 -9.96 -8.37
C TYR A 25 -11.71 -11.37 -8.91
N LYS A 26 -12.39 -11.45 -10.05
CA LYS A 26 -12.63 -12.71 -10.77
C LYS A 26 -11.30 -13.40 -11.11
N ASN A 27 -10.34 -12.69 -11.70
CA ASN A 27 -9.05 -13.27 -12.05
C ASN A 27 -8.27 -13.79 -10.84
N ILE A 28 -8.25 -13.05 -9.73
CA ILE A 28 -7.60 -13.47 -8.48
C ILE A 28 -8.20 -14.80 -7.99
N LEU A 29 -9.52 -14.85 -7.88
CA LEU A 29 -10.23 -16.04 -7.39
C LEU A 29 -10.03 -17.23 -8.34
N SER A 30 -10.13 -17.00 -9.65
CA SER A 30 -9.88 -18.02 -10.68
C SER A 30 -8.47 -18.59 -10.62
N ASN A 31 -7.45 -17.77 -10.36
CA ASN A 31 -6.06 -18.22 -10.26
C ASN A 31 -5.84 -19.11 -9.03
N GLU A 32 -6.40 -18.74 -7.87
CA GLU A 32 -6.34 -19.59 -6.68
C GLU A 32 -7.10 -20.90 -6.90
N LEU A 33 -8.25 -20.86 -7.58
CA LEU A 33 -9.02 -22.04 -7.94
C LEU A 33 -8.27 -22.96 -8.93
N TYR A 34 -7.38 -22.43 -9.77
CA TYR A 34 -6.57 -23.24 -10.68
C TYR A 34 -5.56 -24.12 -9.92
N GLY A 35 -5.13 -23.68 -8.73
CA GLY A 35 -4.12 -24.36 -7.92
C GLY A 35 -4.64 -25.47 -7.00
N ILE A 36 -5.96 -25.64 -6.87
CA ILE A 36 -6.58 -26.60 -5.95
C ILE A 36 -7.15 -27.83 -6.68
N SER A 37 -7.26 -28.95 -5.96
CA SER A 37 -7.73 -30.22 -6.53
C SER A 37 -9.22 -30.19 -6.91
N GLU A 38 -9.63 -31.07 -7.83
CA GLU A 38 -11.04 -31.20 -8.24
C GLU A 38 -11.95 -31.58 -7.06
N HIS A 39 -11.43 -32.35 -6.10
CA HIS A 39 -12.14 -32.70 -4.87
C HIS A 39 -12.35 -31.47 -3.97
N GLU A 40 -11.34 -30.59 -3.83
CA GLU A 40 -11.49 -29.34 -3.08
C GLU A 40 -12.48 -28.40 -3.73
N LYS A 41 -12.48 -28.30 -5.07
CA LYS A 41 -13.50 -27.50 -5.79
C LYS A 41 -14.91 -28.00 -5.53
N GLU A 42 -15.11 -29.32 -5.46
CA GLU A 42 -16.41 -29.91 -5.11
C GLU A 42 -16.82 -29.58 -3.67
N LEU A 43 -15.87 -29.61 -2.73
CA LEU A 43 -16.13 -29.16 -1.35
C LEU A 43 -16.52 -27.68 -1.29
N ILE A 44 -15.86 -26.83 -2.08
CA ILE A 44 -16.18 -25.39 -2.18
C ILE A 44 -17.58 -25.20 -2.77
N ASP A 45 -17.90 -25.87 -3.88
CA ASP A 45 -19.21 -25.73 -4.55
C ASP A 45 -20.35 -26.15 -3.59
N ASN A 46 -20.18 -27.27 -2.87
CA ASN A 46 -21.09 -27.71 -1.82
C ASN A 46 -21.19 -26.72 -0.65
N PHE A 47 -20.06 -26.14 -0.25
CA PHE A 47 -19.99 -25.13 0.82
C PHE A 47 -20.75 -23.85 0.45
N LEU A 48 -20.60 -23.37 -0.78
CA LEU A 48 -21.34 -22.21 -1.30
C LEU A 48 -22.84 -22.48 -1.36
N ASN A 49 -23.22 -23.69 -1.76
CA ASN A 49 -24.61 -24.12 -1.80
C ASN A 49 -25.24 -24.15 -0.40
N PHE A 50 -24.56 -24.77 0.58
CA PHE A 50 -25.03 -24.89 1.96
C PHE A 50 -25.07 -23.55 2.72
N GLY A 51 -24.10 -22.67 2.45
CA GLY A 51 -23.95 -21.38 3.11
C GLY A 51 -25.09 -20.40 2.82
N ALA A 52 -25.65 -20.44 1.61
CA ALA A 52 -26.62 -19.46 1.13
C ALA A 52 -28.10 -19.89 1.26
N THR A 53 -28.39 -21.18 1.25
CA THR A 53 -29.77 -21.71 1.09
C THR A 53 -30.52 -21.93 2.41
N SER A 54 -29.85 -22.07 3.55
CA SER A 54 -30.49 -22.67 4.74
C SER A 54 -31.10 -21.71 5.77
N HIS A 55 -30.62 -20.46 5.95
CA HIS A 55 -31.09 -19.62 7.07
C HIS A 55 -31.18 -18.09 6.88
N PHE A 56 -30.75 -17.51 5.76
CA PHE A 56 -30.60 -16.05 5.68
C PHE A 56 -31.85 -15.25 5.25
N PHE A 57 -32.85 -15.88 4.62
CA PHE A 57 -33.87 -15.14 3.85
C PHE A 57 -35.33 -15.47 4.20
N GLN A 58 -35.65 -15.64 5.48
CA GLN A 58 -37.06 -15.78 5.90
C GLN A 58 -37.81 -14.45 6.12
N ARG A 59 -37.21 -13.27 5.88
CA ARG A 59 -37.82 -11.99 6.34
C ARG A 59 -37.94 -10.81 5.37
N ASP A 60 -37.43 -10.84 4.12
CA ASP A 60 -37.54 -9.67 3.22
C ASP A 60 -38.19 -9.97 1.86
N ARG A 61 -39.19 -9.17 1.49
CA ARG A 61 -40.19 -9.41 0.40
C ARG A 61 -39.79 -8.94 -1.01
N THR A 62 -38.51 -8.71 -1.30
CA THR A 62 -38.08 -8.43 -2.70
C THR A 62 -37.07 -9.47 -3.18
N ILE A 63 -37.53 -10.33 -4.08
CA ILE A 63 -36.80 -11.51 -4.61
C ILE A 63 -35.45 -11.10 -5.22
N GLU A 64 -35.39 -9.98 -5.93
CA GLU A 64 -34.20 -9.51 -6.65
C GLU A 64 -33.10 -8.99 -5.70
N LYS A 65 -33.47 -8.18 -4.68
CA LYS A 65 -32.52 -7.73 -3.64
C LYS A 65 -31.95 -8.90 -2.83
N ASN A 66 -32.73 -9.95 -2.64
CA ASN A 66 -32.28 -11.17 -1.97
C ASN A 66 -31.29 -11.94 -2.84
N ASN A 67 -31.48 -12.00 -4.16
CA ASN A 67 -30.56 -12.67 -5.08
C ASN A 67 -29.18 -12.01 -5.13
N ASN A 68 -29.08 -10.67 -5.25
CA ASN A 68 -27.78 -9.99 -5.19
C ASN A 68 -27.11 -10.19 -3.83
N LYS A 69 -27.86 -10.09 -2.73
CA LYS A 69 -27.32 -10.33 -1.38
C LYS A 69 -26.79 -11.76 -1.21
N ILE A 70 -27.50 -12.75 -1.76
CA ILE A 70 -27.06 -14.16 -1.79
C ILE A 70 -25.73 -14.29 -2.52
N GLN A 71 -25.62 -13.70 -3.70
CA GLN A 71 -24.39 -13.81 -4.49
C GLN A 71 -23.22 -13.12 -3.81
N ILE A 72 -23.42 -11.94 -3.20
CA ILE A 72 -22.36 -11.28 -2.40
C ILE A 72 -21.92 -12.16 -1.22
N ILE A 73 -22.86 -12.79 -0.51
CA ILE A 73 -22.54 -13.73 0.58
C ILE A 73 -21.70 -14.89 0.05
N LYS A 74 -22.08 -15.48 -1.08
CA LYS A 74 -21.29 -16.54 -1.73
C LYS A 74 -19.90 -16.05 -2.14
N SER A 75 -19.77 -14.84 -2.66
CA SER A 75 -18.47 -14.21 -2.95
C SER A 75 -17.60 -14.09 -1.69
N ILE A 76 -18.18 -13.67 -0.56
CA ILE A 76 -17.46 -13.60 0.74
C ILE A 76 -17.01 -14.99 1.18
N LEU A 77 -17.90 -15.98 1.11
CA LEU A 77 -17.61 -17.35 1.52
C LEU A 77 -16.49 -17.96 0.65
N LEU A 78 -16.53 -17.75 -0.67
CA LEU A 78 -15.49 -18.18 -1.60
C LEU A 78 -14.14 -17.53 -1.26
N ALA A 79 -14.11 -16.20 -1.12
CA ALA A 79 -12.89 -15.47 -0.74
C ALA A 79 -12.35 -15.92 0.62
N TYR A 80 -13.24 -16.20 1.59
CA TYR A 80 -12.84 -16.70 2.90
C TYR A 80 -12.17 -18.06 2.79
N TYR A 81 -12.77 -18.99 2.05
CA TYR A 81 -12.23 -20.33 1.87
C TYR A 81 -10.82 -20.28 1.25
N LEU A 82 -10.66 -19.51 0.17
CA LEU A 82 -9.40 -19.44 -0.58
C LEU A 82 -8.28 -18.73 0.19
N PHE A 83 -8.57 -17.59 0.83
CA PHE A 83 -7.49 -16.73 1.38
C PHE A 83 -7.23 -16.89 2.87
N SER A 84 -8.16 -17.45 3.65
CA SER A 84 -7.94 -17.57 5.10
C SER A 84 -7.27 -18.86 5.52
N GLN A 85 -7.09 -19.85 4.62
CA GLN A 85 -6.64 -21.21 4.95
C GLN A 85 -7.45 -21.90 6.06
N ARG A 86 -8.66 -21.40 6.36
CA ARG A 86 -9.51 -21.94 7.43
C ARG A 86 -10.59 -22.82 6.81
N GLY A 87 -10.62 -24.07 7.24
CA GLY A 87 -11.60 -25.06 6.79
C GLY A 87 -13.05 -24.72 7.16
N ILE A 88 -13.95 -25.61 6.73
CA ILE A 88 -15.42 -25.51 6.85
C ILE A 88 -15.91 -25.25 8.30
N SER A 89 -15.09 -25.59 9.31
CA SER A 89 -15.43 -25.48 10.74
C SER A 89 -15.73 -24.06 11.24
N GLN A 90 -15.32 -23.00 10.53
CA GLN A 90 -15.66 -21.61 10.91
C GLN A 90 -16.91 -21.06 10.22
N LEU A 91 -17.61 -21.88 9.41
CA LEU A 91 -18.78 -21.45 8.64
C LEU A 91 -19.84 -20.78 9.51
N GLU A 92 -20.19 -21.37 10.65
CA GLU A 92 -21.24 -20.83 11.52
C GLU A 92 -20.84 -19.49 12.16
N VAL A 93 -19.55 -19.28 12.42
CA VAL A 93 -19.02 -17.99 12.92
C VAL A 93 -19.06 -16.92 11.83
N ILE A 94 -18.74 -17.29 10.58
CA ILE A 94 -18.82 -16.36 9.45
C ILE A 94 -20.28 -16.02 9.19
N LYS A 95 -21.17 -17.02 9.20
CA LYS A 95 -22.61 -16.84 9.00
C LYS A 95 -23.21 -15.90 10.03
N SER A 96 -22.92 -16.12 11.32
CA SER A 96 -23.43 -15.27 12.39
C SER A 96 -22.94 -13.83 12.26
N ARG A 97 -21.74 -13.62 11.71
CA ARG A 97 -21.17 -12.29 11.49
C ARG A 97 -21.80 -11.54 10.31
N ILE A 98 -22.19 -12.25 9.25
CA ILE A 98 -22.67 -11.62 8.00
C ILE A 98 -24.20 -11.56 7.89
N SER A 99 -24.95 -12.28 8.73
CA SER A 99 -26.42 -12.39 8.66
C SER A 99 -27.18 -11.09 8.90
N GLY A 100 -26.64 -10.21 9.73
CA GLY A 100 -27.21 -8.89 9.99
C GLY A 100 -26.71 -7.78 9.06
N CYS A 101 -25.74 -8.06 8.18
CA CYS A 101 -25.10 -7.00 7.39
C CYS A 101 -25.99 -6.51 6.24
N SER A 102 -25.92 -5.19 6.01
CA SER A 102 -26.40 -4.55 4.78
C SER A 102 -25.54 -4.96 3.57
N VAL A 103 -26.06 -4.78 2.35
CA VAL A 103 -25.32 -5.05 1.10
C VAL A 103 -23.99 -4.31 1.06
N SER A 104 -23.98 -3.02 1.45
CA SER A 104 -22.75 -2.21 1.51
C SER A 104 -21.72 -2.78 2.50
N GLU A 105 -22.16 -3.26 3.67
CA GLU A 105 -21.27 -3.90 4.64
C GLU A 105 -20.73 -5.24 4.13
N LEU A 106 -21.54 -6.02 3.42
CA LEU A 106 -21.12 -7.29 2.83
C LEU A 106 -20.07 -7.07 1.73
N ILE A 107 -20.29 -6.11 0.83
CA ILE A 107 -19.31 -5.70 -0.18
C ILE A 107 -18.01 -5.27 0.49
N ARG A 108 -18.09 -4.49 1.58
CA ARG A 108 -16.90 -4.10 2.37
C ARG A 108 -16.17 -5.31 2.94
N ILE A 109 -16.90 -6.27 3.52
CA ILE A 109 -16.32 -7.50 4.06
C ILE A 109 -15.61 -8.28 2.94
N PHE A 110 -16.24 -8.45 1.79
CA PHE A 110 -15.64 -9.10 0.63
C PHE A 110 -14.31 -8.46 0.22
N ARG A 111 -14.31 -7.13 -0.01
CA ARG A 111 -13.10 -6.39 -0.42
C ARG A 111 -11.96 -6.51 0.58
N SER A 112 -12.27 -6.50 1.88
CA SER A 112 -11.26 -6.65 2.94
C SER A 112 -10.58 -8.02 2.98
N ARG A 113 -11.20 -9.04 2.34
CA ARG A 113 -10.71 -10.42 2.36
C ARG A 113 -9.86 -10.77 1.15
N LEU A 114 -9.96 -10.01 0.07
CA LEU A 114 -9.12 -10.22 -1.10
C LEU A 114 -7.78 -9.51 -0.90
N PRO A 115 -6.68 -10.02 -1.48
CA PRO A 115 -5.49 -9.21 -1.66
C PRO A 115 -5.89 -7.93 -2.42
N PRO A 116 -5.28 -6.77 -2.13
CA PRO A 116 -5.49 -5.60 -2.98
C PRO A 116 -5.31 -5.98 -4.45
N VAL A 117 -6.28 -5.51 -5.22
CA VAL A 117 -6.93 -6.17 -6.38
C VAL A 117 -6.02 -6.44 -7.58
N VAL A 118 -4.80 -5.91 -7.59
CA VAL A 118 -3.89 -5.96 -8.73
C VAL A 118 -2.45 -6.00 -8.21
N GLY A 119 -1.65 -6.90 -8.80
CA GLY A 119 -0.22 -7.06 -8.55
C GLY A 119 0.16 -7.74 -7.23
N PHE A 120 -0.63 -8.72 -6.78
CA PHE A 120 -0.21 -9.62 -5.69
C PHE A 120 1.18 -10.26 -5.99
N ASN A 121 1.43 -10.64 -7.24
CA ASN A 121 2.74 -11.12 -7.68
C ASN A 121 3.83 -10.03 -7.58
N ASP A 122 3.45 -8.75 -7.77
CA ASP A 122 4.37 -7.62 -7.68
C ASP A 122 4.70 -7.26 -6.22
N ARG A 123 3.88 -7.66 -5.24
CA ARG A 123 4.17 -7.43 -3.81
C ARG A 123 5.53 -7.98 -3.41
N ARG A 124 5.89 -9.18 -3.89
CA ARG A 124 7.21 -9.80 -3.59
C ARG A 124 8.37 -8.99 -4.15
N ALA A 125 8.17 -8.23 -5.22
CA ALA A 125 9.21 -7.33 -5.76
C ALA A 125 9.55 -6.19 -4.78
N TRP A 126 8.66 -5.90 -3.83
CA TRP A 126 8.87 -4.93 -2.75
C TRP A 126 9.55 -5.51 -1.51
N ASN A 127 10.07 -6.74 -1.57
CA ASN A 127 10.82 -7.30 -0.46
C ASN A 127 11.94 -6.34 -0.01
N PRO A 128 12.13 -6.12 1.30
CA PRO A 128 13.22 -5.28 1.82
C PRO A 128 14.62 -5.61 1.27
N SER A 129 14.90 -6.88 0.94
CA SER A 129 16.20 -7.29 0.37
C SER A 129 16.42 -6.78 -1.05
N SER A 130 15.36 -6.37 -1.76
CA SER A 130 15.40 -5.78 -3.09
C SER A 130 15.64 -4.26 -3.05
N MET A 131 15.72 -3.67 -1.86
CA MET A 131 16.02 -2.25 -1.65
C MET A 131 17.48 -2.07 -1.25
N THR A 132 18.04 -0.89 -1.55
CA THR A 132 19.43 -0.59 -1.21
C THR A 132 19.57 -0.29 0.28
N ASP A 133 20.58 -0.86 0.94
CA ASP A 133 21.01 -0.41 2.27
C ASP A 133 21.74 0.92 2.14
N PRO A 134 21.26 2.03 2.75
CA PRO A 134 21.94 3.31 2.68
C PRO A 134 23.38 3.30 3.21
N ARG A 135 23.73 2.37 4.12
CA ARG A 135 25.11 2.22 4.63
C ARG A 135 26.09 1.77 3.54
N SER A 136 25.61 1.03 2.54
CA SER A 136 26.41 0.55 1.42
C SER A 136 26.79 1.67 0.42
N LEU A 137 26.05 2.79 0.41
CA LEU A 137 26.28 3.91 -0.51
C LEU A 137 27.27 4.94 0.03
N VAL A 138 28.49 4.52 0.34
CA VAL A 138 29.56 5.39 0.88
C VAL A 138 29.80 6.63 0.01
N ALA A 139 29.65 6.51 -1.32
CA ALA A 139 29.82 7.62 -2.27
C ALA A 139 28.82 8.77 -2.03
N PHE A 140 27.61 8.46 -1.56
CA PHE A 140 26.56 9.44 -1.27
C PHE A 140 26.55 9.92 0.19
N GLN A 141 27.41 9.37 1.05
CA GLN A 141 27.53 9.78 2.46
C GLN A 141 28.46 10.97 2.68
N ARG A 142 29.08 11.47 1.61
CA ARG A 142 29.84 12.72 1.61
C ARG A 142 29.35 13.56 0.44
N PHE A 143 29.14 14.84 0.68
CA PHE A 143 28.85 15.76 -0.39
C PHE A 143 30.05 15.80 -1.37
N ARG A 144 29.75 15.64 -2.66
CA ARG A 144 30.70 15.71 -3.76
C ARG A 144 30.10 16.60 -4.85
N PRO A 145 30.63 17.80 -5.11
CA PRO A 145 30.14 18.68 -6.17
C PRO A 145 30.03 17.96 -7.53
N GLU A 146 30.92 17.03 -7.81
CA GLU A 146 30.99 16.30 -9.08
C GLU A 146 29.76 15.38 -9.29
N LEU A 147 29.17 14.86 -8.20
CA LEU A 147 27.92 14.09 -8.27
C LEU A 147 26.71 14.98 -8.60
N SER A 148 26.79 16.28 -8.32
CA SER A 148 25.74 17.24 -8.68
C SER A 148 25.67 17.53 -10.18
N GLU A 149 26.75 17.24 -10.91
CA GLU A 149 26.86 17.45 -12.35
C GLU A 149 26.54 16.18 -13.17
N LEU A 150 26.21 15.06 -12.51
CA LEU A 150 25.88 13.76 -13.16
C LEU A 150 26.92 13.28 -14.18
N THR A 151 28.18 13.71 -14.07
CA THR A 151 29.25 13.37 -15.02
C THR A 151 29.83 11.97 -14.82
N LEU A 152 29.57 11.35 -13.66
CA LEU A 152 29.97 9.98 -13.34
C LEU A 152 28.75 9.07 -13.23
N PRO A 153 28.87 7.78 -13.60
CA PRO A 153 27.82 6.80 -13.37
C PRO A 153 27.56 6.67 -11.87
N SER A 154 26.41 7.17 -11.43
CA SER A 154 25.95 7.02 -10.05
C SER A 154 25.75 5.53 -9.72
N PRO A 155 26.27 5.04 -8.57
CA PRO A 155 25.94 3.72 -8.07
C PRO A 155 24.43 3.46 -8.13
N SER A 156 24.03 2.28 -8.57
CA SER A 156 22.60 1.95 -8.60
C SER A 156 22.06 1.89 -7.17
N PHE A 157 20.91 2.52 -6.95
CA PHE A 157 20.23 2.45 -5.67
C PHE A 157 18.72 2.49 -5.86
N ARG A 158 18.01 2.04 -4.82
CA ARG A 158 16.56 2.11 -4.71
C ARG A 158 16.16 2.32 -3.25
N PHE A 159 15.38 3.36 -2.97
CA PHE A 159 14.93 3.72 -1.63
C PHE A 159 13.45 4.06 -1.60
N ILE A 160 12.77 3.68 -0.52
CA ILE A 160 11.47 4.26 -0.17
C ILE A 160 11.73 5.42 0.80
N VAL A 161 11.29 6.61 0.42
CA VAL A 161 11.57 7.84 1.15
C VAL A 161 10.31 8.57 1.57
N HIS A 162 10.36 9.18 2.75
CA HIS A 162 9.32 10.11 3.22
C HIS A 162 9.93 11.48 3.47
N GLY A 163 9.45 12.45 2.70
CA GLY A 163 9.88 13.83 2.82
C GLY A 163 9.32 14.50 4.07
N CYS A 164 10.19 15.11 4.85
CA CYS A 164 9.81 15.91 6.00
C CYS A 164 9.60 17.37 5.58
N ASN A 165 8.51 17.98 6.06
CA ASN A 165 8.25 19.40 5.85
C ASN A 165 8.96 20.21 6.95
N TRP A 166 9.58 21.33 6.55
CA TRP A 166 10.25 22.26 7.45
C TRP A 166 9.38 22.72 8.62
N SER A 167 8.06 22.86 8.43
CA SER A 167 7.12 23.17 9.52
C SER A 167 7.14 22.15 10.67
N TYR A 168 7.67 20.95 10.45
CA TYR A 168 7.80 19.88 11.43
C TYR A 168 9.25 19.59 11.81
N ILE A 169 10.18 20.54 11.58
CA ILE A 169 11.60 20.35 11.87
C ILE A 169 11.85 20.01 13.35
N GLU A 170 11.08 20.58 14.27
CA GLU A 170 11.18 20.27 15.71
C GLU A 170 10.74 18.84 16.02
N GLN A 171 9.68 18.36 15.39
CA GLN A 171 9.28 16.96 15.52
C GLN A 171 10.36 16.03 14.95
N PHE A 172 10.91 16.35 13.79
CA PHE A 172 12.00 15.59 13.16
C PHE A 172 13.23 15.52 14.06
N LYS A 173 13.61 16.64 14.70
CA LYS A 173 14.67 16.66 15.72
C LYS A 173 14.34 15.69 16.84
N ASN A 174 13.13 15.74 17.39
CA ASN A 174 12.81 15.01 18.62
C ASN A 174 12.48 13.53 18.42
N THR A 175 11.87 13.14 17.30
CA THR A 175 11.38 11.77 17.08
C THR A 175 11.45 11.34 15.62
N LEU A 176 11.81 10.07 15.40
CA LEU A 176 11.67 9.37 14.12
C LEU A 176 10.72 8.16 14.25
N LYS A 177 9.76 8.24 15.17
CA LYS A 177 8.79 7.17 15.40
C LYS A 177 7.60 7.36 14.45
N TYR A 178 7.43 6.37 13.59
CA TYR A 178 6.36 6.26 12.60
C TYR A 178 5.50 5.00 12.83
N ASP A 179 5.79 4.25 13.90
CA ASP A 179 5.20 2.95 14.27
C ASP A 179 3.70 3.00 14.59
N LYS A 180 3.14 4.19 14.76
CA LYS A 180 1.72 4.43 15.07
C LYS A 180 0.94 5.04 13.90
N ASP A 181 1.61 5.38 12.81
CA ASP A 181 0.96 6.04 11.69
C ASP A 181 0.23 4.99 10.85
N ASP A 182 -1.10 5.08 10.81
CA ASP A 182 -1.93 4.18 9.99
C ASP A 182 -1.60 4.33 8.50
N ILE A 183 -1.35 5.57 8.07
CA ILE A 183 -1.12 5.95 6.67
C ILE A 183 0.04 6.95 6.56
N LEU A 184 1.04 6.57 5.78
CA LEU A 184 2.18 7.39 5.39
C LEU A 184 2.28 7.42 3.87
N SER A 185 2.45 8.63 3.34
CA SER A 185 2.73 8.82 1.92
C SER A 185 4.23 8.96 1.72
N THR A 186 4.76 8.08 0.88
CA THR A 186 6.18 7.91 0.61
C THR A 186 6.40 7.86 -0.90
N SER A 187 7.65 7.89 -1.33
CA SER A 187 8.02 7.78 -2.74
C SER A 187 9.12 6.75 -2.91
N LEU A 188 9.10 6.07 -4.05
CA LEU A 188 10.19 5.24 -4.51
C LEU A 188 11.15 6.08 -5.35
N ILE A 189 12.40 6.16 -4.93
CA ILE A 189 13.48 6.81 -5.67
C ILE A 189 14.57 5.83 -6.07
N SER A 190 15.31 6.16 -7.12
CA SER A 190 16.45 5.40 -7.61
C SER A 190 17.53 6.30 -8.21
N ASN A 191 18.67 5.71 -8.59
CA ASN A 191 19.76 6.43 -9.25
C ASN A 191 19.36 7.10 -10.57
N THR A 192 18.33 6.61 -11.26
CA THR A 192 17.81 7.22 -12.50
C THR A 192 16.62 8.15 -12.24
N ARG A 193 15.97 8.03 -11.08
CA ARG A 193 14.80 8.81 -10.67
C ARG A 193 14.87 9.15 -9.18
N PHE A 194 15.60 10.20 -8.84
CA PHE A 194 15.84 10.61 -7.44
C PHE A 194 15.10 11.90 -7.04
N TYR A 195 14.08 12.30 -7.79
CA TYR A 195 13.24 13.43 -7.43
C TYR A 195 12.53 13.17 -6.10
N THR A 196 12.67 14.10 -5.17
CA THR A 196 11.91 14.15 -3.92
C THR A 196 11.10 15.44 -3.88
N TYR A 197 9.98 15.42 -3.15
CA TYR A 197 9.14 16.62 -2.99
C TYR A 197 9.62 17.56 -1.89
N ARG A 198 10.49 17.03 -1.01
CA ARG A 198 11.03 17.69 0.17
C ARG A 198 12.54 17.65 0.14
N THR A 199 13.14 18.69 0.69
CA THR A 199 14.60 18.86 0.72
C THR A 199 15.26 17.84 1.63
N PHE A 200 14.56 17.33 2.63
CA PHE A 200 15.10 16.35 3.56
C PHE A 200 14.02 15.36 3.99
N GLY A 201 14.45 14.26 4.59
CA GLY A 201 13.53 13.28 5.14
C GLY A 201 14.21 11.99 5.56
N VAL A 202 13.41 10.94 5.61
CA VAL A 202 13.81 9.62 6.08
C VAL A 202 13.79 8.61 4.94
N ILE A 203 14.67 7.61 5.03
CA ILE A 203 14.70 6.42 4.19
C ILE A 203 14.19 5.25 5.03
N PHE A 204 13.20 4.54 4.50
CA PHE A 204 12.59 3.42 5.18
C PHE A 204 13.04 2.07 4.62
N LYS A 205 13.14 1.10 5.53
CA LYS A 205 13.01 -0.32 5.22
C LYS A 205 11.57 -0.71 5.53
N VAL A 206 10.81 -1.00 4.48
CA VAL A 206 9.37 -1.26 4.55
C VAL A 206 9.13 -2.74 4.30
N PRO A 207 8.57 -3.50 5.26
CA PRO A 207 8.12 -4.85 4.99
C PRO A 207 7.09 -4.86 3.85
N GLU A 208 7.12 -5.88 2.99
CA GLU A 208 6.26 -5.93 1.80
C GLU A 208 4.76 -5.82 2.13
N ASN A 209 4.32 -6.34 3.28
CA ASN A 209 2.94 -6.27 3.76
C ASN A 209 2.54 -4.88 4.29
N ASN A 210 3.50 -4.01 4.58
CA ASN A 210 3.23 -2.63 5.01
C ASN A 210 2.89 -1.72 3.82
N ILE A 211 3.12 -2.16 2.58
CA ILE A 211 2.77 -1.41 1.37
C ILE A 211 1.31 -1.67 1.04
N LEU A 212 0.55 -0.59 0.95
CA LEU A 212 -0.90 -0.65 0.88
C LEU A 212 -1.39 -0.29 -0.52
N VAL A 213 -0.83 0.75 -1.12
CA VAL A 213 -1.16 1.24 -2.45
C VAL A 213 0.10 1.78 -3.10
N THR A 214 0.24 1.63 -4.40
CA THR A 214 1.31 2.24 -5.18
C THR A 214 0.71 2.98 -6.38
N SER A 215 1.20 4.16 -6.69
CA SER A 215 0.76 4.94 -7.85
C SER A 215 1.96 5.57 -8.55
N ILE A 216 1.93 5.56 -9.88
CA ILE A 216 2.92 6.25 -10.72
C ILE A 216 2.77 7.78 -10.68
N THR A 217 1.67 8.28 -10.09
CA THR A 217 1.35 9.69 -9.83
C THR A 217 1.02 9.91 -8.35
N ASP A 218 0.54 11.10 -7.98
CA ASP A 218 -0.21 11.28 -6.72
C ASP A 218 -1.37 10.31 -6.65
N ALA A 219 -1.47 9.56 -5.56
CA ALA A 219 -2.70 8.92 -5.16
C ALA A 219 -3.62 9.88 -4.38
N GLY A 220 -3.14 11.08 -4.02
CA GLY A 220 -3.89 12.13 -3.34
C GLY A 220 -3.98 11.92 -1.84
N VAL A 221 -3.10 11.09 -1.27
CA VAL A 221 -3.14 10.74 0.15
C VAL A 221 -2.45 11.82 0.97
N HIS A 222 -3.21 12.47 1.85
CA HIS A 222 -2.63 13.50 2.71
C HIS A 222 -1.68 12.87 3.72
N ASN A 223 -0.40 13.25 3.63
CA ASN A 223 0.65 12.87 4.56
C ASN A 223 0.26 13.19 6.01
N ARG A 224 0.41 12.20 6.91
CA ARG A 224 0.08 12.30 8.35
C ARG A 224 -1.40 12.57 8.58
N ALA A 225 -2.21 11.61 8.20
CA ALA A 225 -3.64 11.80 8.06
C ALA A 225 -4.38 11.89 9.42
N GLN A 226 -4.19 12.99 10.14
CA GLN A 226 -5.28 13.56 10.93
C GLN A 226 -6.49 13.87 10.05
N SER A 227 -6.35 13.97 8.72
CA SER A 227 -7.44 14.15 7.75
C SER A 227 -8.22 12.85 7.45
N VAL A 228 -7.53 11.70 7.33
CA VAL A 228 -8.18 10.37 7.29
C VAL A 228 -8.82 10.13 8.66
N LEU A 229 -8.11 10.41 9.76
CA LEU A 229 -8.69 10.34 11.11
C LEU A 229 -9.87 11.31 11.30
N LYS A 230 -9.88 12.51 10.68
CA LYS A 230 -11.05 13.41 10.69
C LYS A 230 -12.24 12.84 9.92
N ARG A 231 -12.02 12.06 8.85
CA ARG A 231 -13.09 11.33 8.14
C ARG A 231 -13.55 10.09 8.90
N VAL A 232 -12.64 9.48 9.67
CA VAL A 232 -12.94 8.40 10.63
C VAL A 232 -13.76 8.95 11.81
N ASP A 233 -13.42 10.14 12.32
CA ASP A 233 -14.15 10.86 13.38
C ASP A 233 -15.56 11.30 12.95
N THR A 234 -15.78 11.58 11.65
CA THR A 234 -17.12 11.84 11.12
C THR A 234 -17.93 10.56 10.85
N GLY A 235 -17.45 9.39 11.29
CA GLY A 235 -18.12 8.09 11.13
C GLY A 235 -18.24 7.62 9.68
N SER A 236 -17.47 8.22 8.76
CA SER A 236 -17.74 8.08 7.33
C SER A 236 -16.98 6.93 6.66
N ARG A 237 -15.71 6.66 7.04
CA ARG A 237 -14.91 5.50 6.61
C ARG A 237 -13.77 5.17 7.57
N THR A 238 -13.37 3.91 7.70
CA THR A 238 -12.13 3.50 8.41
C THR A 238 -10.88 3.75 7.55
N ALA A 239 -9.68 3.91 8.15
CA ALA A 239 -8.42 4.05 7.39
C ALA A 239 -8.22 2.88 6.39
N THR A 240 -8.59 1.67 6.79
CA THR A 240 -8.61 0.47 5.93
C THR A 240 -9.54 0.63 4.73
N GLU A 241 -10.70 1.25 4.87
CA GLU A 241 -11.63 1.48 3.76
C GLU A 241 -11.11 2.53 2.77
N GLU A 242 -10.42 3.55 3.26
CA GLU A 242 -9.77 4.55 2.39
C GLU A 242 -8.63 3.90 1.60
N ILE A 243 -7.81 3.07 2.24
CA ILE A 243 -6.78 2.25 1.58
C ILE A 243 -7.37 1.33 0.51
N LEU A 244 -8.47 0.62 0.81
CA LEU A 244 -9.15 -0.25 -0.16
C LEU A 244 -9.71 0.55 -1.34
N THR A 245 -10.31 1.71 -1.07
CA THR A 245 -10.82 2.61 -2.12
C THR A 245 -9.69 3.11 -3.01
N LEU A 246 -8.55 3.49 -2.42
CA LEU A 246 -7.37 3.94 -3.15
C LEU A 246 -6.75 2.81 -3.97
N SER A 247 -6.66 1.61 -3.39
CA SER A 247 -6.22 0.40 -4.10
C SER A 247 -7.12 0.10 -5.29
N ASP A 248 -8.45 0.16 -5.13
CA ASP A 248 -9.40 -0.03 -6.22
C ASP A 248 -9.19 1.02 -7.33
N ARG A 249 -8.99 2.30 -6.95
CA ARG A 249 -8.84 3.42 -7.89
C ARG A 249 -7.54 3.38 -8.68
N TRP A 250 -6.43 3.01 -8.04
CA TRP A 250 -5.09 3.10 -8.62
C TRP A 250 -4.56 1.78 -9.18
N GLY A 251 -5.38 0.72 -9.14
CA GLY A 251 -4.95 -0.59 -9.62
C GLY A 251 -3.92 -1.24 -8.68
N GLY A 252 -4.12 -1.14 -7.37
CA GLY A 252 -3.43 -1.93 -6.36
C GLY A 252 -1.94 -1.62 -6.17
N ILE A 253 -1.14 -2.69 -6.13
CA ILE A 253 0.31 -2.64 -5.93
C ILE A 253 0.98 -3.06 -7.22
N VAL A 254 1.72 -2.18 -7.85
CA VAL A 254 2.54 -2.48 -9.03
C VAL A 254 4.01 -2.60 -8.61
N SER A 255 4.82 -3.25 -9.44
CA SER A 255 6.23 -3.47 -9.12
C SER A 255 7.03 -2.16 -8.99
N PRO A 256 8.14 -2.16 -8.21
CA PRO A 256 9.05 -1.01 -8.16
C PRO A 256 9.52 -0.54 -9.53
N GLU A 257 9.76 -1.46 -10.46
CA GLU A 257 10.16 -1.18 -11.84
C GLU A 257 9.03 -0.47 -12.61
N ALA A 258 7.79 -0.92 -12.47
CA ALA A 258 6.64 -0.25 -13.08
C ALA A 258 6.47 1.18 -12.54
N ILE A 259 6.64 1.39 -11.23
CA ILE A 259 6.68 2.73 -10.63
C ILE A 259 7.80 3.58 -11.23
N LEU A 260 9.02 3.03 -11.23
CA LEU A 260 10.22 3.70 -11.73
C LEU A 260 10.29 3.79 -13.25
N HIS A 261 9.39 3.23 -14.03
CA HIS A 261 9.30 3.45 -15.47
C HIS A 261 8.08 4.30 -15.85
N GLY A 262 6.95 4.13 -15.15
CA GLY A 262 5.70 4.83 -15.41
C GLY A 262 5.67 6.29 -14.95
N THR A 263 6.41 6.66 -13.89
CA THR A 263 6.44 8.07 -13.43
C THR A 263 7.15 8.99 -14.42
N PHE A 264 6.50 10.07 -14.87
CA PHE A 264 7.16 11.02 -15.76
C PHE A 264 8.39 11.66 -15.11
N ARG A 265 9.38 12.07 -15.92
CA ARG A 265 10.60 12.71 -15.39
C ARG A 265 10.24 14.00 -14.65
N GLY A 266 10.71 14.14 -13.42
CA GLY A 266 10.37 15.29 -12.57
C GLY A 266 8.94 15.25 -11.98
N ALA A 267 8.19 14.18 -12.21
CA ALA A 267 6.97 13.86 -11.49
C ALA A 267 7.27 12.93 -10.31
N TYR A 268 6.27 12.71 -9.48
CA TYR A 268 6.36 11.89 -8.28
C TYR A 268 5.48 10.65 -8.43
N ASN A 269 5.94 9.58 -7.79
CA ASN A 269 5.10 8.46 -7.45
C ASN A 269 4.67 8.58 -5.99
N GLU A 270 3.58 7.91 -5.66
CA GLU A 270 3.10 7.79 -4.30
C GLU A 270 3.02 6.31 -3.91
N ILE A 271 3.76 5.96 -2.87
CA ILE A 271 3.72 4.66 -2.20
C ILE A 271 3.09 4.89 -0.83
N VAL A 272 1.88 4.37 -0.65
CA VAL A 272 1.13 4.46 0.59
C VAL A 272 1.52 3.27 1.46
N ILE A 273 2.05 3.54 2.65
CA ILE A 273 2.48 2.51 3.60
C ILE A 273 1.80 2.70 4.95
N THR A 274 1.77 1.64 5.75
CA THR A 274 1.40 1.73 7.17
C THR A 274 2.61 1.51 8.07
N GLY A 275 2.68 2.29 9.13
CA GLY A 275 3.71 2.13 10.15
C GLY A 275 3.35 1.14 11.25
N ARG A 276 2.07 0.76 11.38
CA ARG A 276 1.61 -0.16 12.43
C ARG A 276 2.08 -1.58 12.17
N GLU A 277 2.71 -2.15 13.19
CA GLU A 277 3.13 -3.55 13.21
C GLU A 277 1.96 -4.48 13.60
N ASN A 278 1.99 -5.73 13.14
CA ASN A 278 1.04 -6.80 13.50
C ASN A 278 -0.43 -6.53 13.13
N VAL A 279 -0.68 -5.70 12.12
CA VAL A 279 -2.01 -5.53 11.56
C VAL A 279 -2.31 -6.71 10.64
N PRO A 280 -3.37 -7.50 10.91
CA PRO A 280 -3.73 -8.63 10.08
C PRO A 280 -4.33 -8.17 8.75
N LEU A 281 -3.80 -8.71 7.66
CA LEU A 281 -4.23 -8.49 6.27
C LEU A 281 -4.59 -9.82 5.61
N SER A 282 -5.23 -9.76 4.44
CA SER A 282 -5.55 -10.96 3.64
C SER A 282 -4.33 -11.77 3.19
N HIS A 283 -3.14 -11.18 3.26
CA HIS A 283 -1.89 -11.73 2.72
C HIS A 283 -0.77 -11.83 3.77
N GLY A 284 -1.14 -11.87 5.06
CA GLY A 284 -0.20 -11.95 6.18
C GLY A 284 -0.44 -10.84 7.19
N CYS A 285 0.60 -10.47 7.93
CA CYS A 285 0.54 -9.33 8.86
C CYS A 285 1.56 -8.27 8.44
N THR A 286 1.27 -7.02 8.76
CA THR A 286 2.28 -5.95 8.67
C THR A 286 3.43 -6.24 9.64
N GLY A 287 4.63 -5.88 9.24
CA GLY A 287 5.83 -5.96 10.06
C GLY A 287 6.26 -4.60 10.61
N LYS A 288 7.41 -4.61 11.27
CA LYS A 288 8.03 -3.40 11.81
C LYS A 288 8.58 -2.50 10.70
N LEU A 289 8.10 -1.26 10.65
CA LEU A 289 8.67 -0.20 9.80
C LEU A 289 9.94 0.34 10.46
N GLU A 290 11.03 0.42 9.70
CA GLU A 290 12.33 0.87 10.22
C GLU A 290 12.86 2.08 9.44
N VAL A 291 13.31 3.11 10.15
CA VAL A 291 14.12 4.19 9.55
C VAL A 291 15.56 3.68 9.46
N VAL A 292 16.07 3.53 8.24
CA VAL A 292 17.41 2.97 7.97
C VAL A 292 18.40 4.00 7.46
N GLY A 293 17.94 5.23 7.19
CA GLY A 293 18.78 6.34 6.80
C GLY A 293 18.01 7.65 6.74
N LEU A 294 18.75 8.73 6.53
CA LEU A 294 18.21 10.06 6.25
C LEU A 294 18.67 10.49 4.86
N PHE A 295 17.93 11.41 4.24
CA PHE A 295 18.37 12.05 3.01
C PHE A 295 18.32 13.57 3.11
N LEU A 296 19.20 14.23 2.35
CA LEU A 296 19.25 15.68 2.19
C LEU A 296 19.58 16.03 0.74
N VAL A 297 18.77 16.89 0.13
CA VAL A 297 18.96 17.36 -1.24
C VAL A 297 19.80 18.63 -1.25
N LEU A 298 20.90 18.62 -2.00
CA LEU A 298 21.85 19.71 -2.09
C LEU A 298 21.98 20.25 -3.54
N ASP A 299 22.37 21.51 -3.67
CA ASP A 299 22.87 22.08 -4.92
C ASP A 299 24.35 21.72 -5.17
N SER A 300 24.90 22.23 -6.27
CA SER A 300 26.32 22.04 -6.63
C SER A 300 27.29 22.74 -5.67
N ALA A 301 26.82 23.68 -4.85
CA ALA A 301 27.61 24.31 -3.79
C ALA A 301 27.50 23.57 -2.44
N GLY A 302 26.73 22.49 -2.37
CA GLY A 302 26.54 21.70 -1.15
C GLY A 302 25.60 22.35 -0.15
N GLN A 303 24.77 23.29 -0.61
CA GLN A 303 23.77 23.95 0.21
C GLN A 303 22.41 23.27 0.04
N PRO A 304 21.62 23.13 1.13
CA PRO A 304 20.25 22.64 1.03
C PRO A 304 19.43 23.55 0.14
N ILE A 305 18.76 22.95 -0.86
CA ILE A 305 17.93 23.71 -1.79
C ILE A 305 16.51 23.79 -1.27
N ARG A 306 15.87 24.95 -1.40
CA ARG A 306 14.43 25.03 -1.20
C ARG A 306 13.72 24.44 -2.42
N LEU A 307 13.05 23.30 -2.25
CA LEU A 307 12.17 22.74 -3.27
C LEU A 307 10.84 23.51 -3.37
N PHE A 308 10.12 23.36 -4.49
CA PHE A 308 8.94 24.18 -4.78
C PHE A 308 7.85 24.11 -3.69
N HIS A 309 7.69 22.94 -3.06
CA HIS A 309 6.64 22.71 -2.07
C HIS A 309 7.06 23.02 -0.64
N ASP A 310 8.31 23.37 -0.47
CA ASP A 310 8.95 23.59 0.80
C ASP A 310 8.65 25.02 1.28
N PRO A 311 8.09 25.19 2.49
CA PRO A 311 7.76 26.51 2.98
C PRO A 311 9.05 27.31 3.22
N PRO A 312 8.96 28.65 3.37
CA PRO A 312 10.11 29.45 3.79
C PRO A 312 10.74 28.88 5.09
N GLY A 313 12.06 28.87 5.16
CA GLY A 313 12.81 28.30 6.26
C GLY A 313 14.29 28.69 6.23
N ASP A 314 15.00 28.41 7.32
CA ASP A 314 16.44 28.60 7.43
C ASP A 314 17.18 27.38 6.82
N TYR A 315 17.13 27.29 5.49
CA TYR A 315 17.74 26.22 4.71
C TYR A 315 19.26 26.06 4.95
N PRO A 316 20.05 27.13 5.14
CA PRO A 316 21.44 26.98 5.56
C PRO A 316 21.60 26.13 6.83
N ARG A 317 20.75 26.37 7.84
CA ARG A 317 20.76 25.60 9.11
C ARG A 317 20.19 24.19 8.98
N LEU A 318 19.40 23.90 7.94
CA LEU A 318 18.82 22.56 7.73
C LEU A 318 19.88 21.47 7.69
N ARG A 319 21.02 21.73 7.05
CA ARG A 319 22.11 20.76 6.92
C ARG A 319 22.63 20.32 8.28
N GLU A 320 22.93 21.28 9.15
CA GLU A 320 23.42 21.02 10.50
C GLU A 320 22.42 20.17 11.30
N ILE A 321 21.13 20.50 11.21
CA ILE A 321 20.06 19.78 11.91
C ILE A 321 19.99 18.32 11.46
N VAL A 322 20.03 18.06 10.15
CA VAL A 322 19.94 16.70 9.60
C VAL A 322 21.21 15.90 9.89
N GLU A 323 22.39 16.53 9.80
CA GLU A 323 23.67 15.89 10.14
C GLU A 323 23.77 15.55 11.64
N GLU A 324 23.32 16.45 12.52
CA GLU A 324 23.23 16.17 13.96
C GLU A 324 22.28 15.02 14.24
N LYS A 325 21.10 15.02 13.59
CA LYS A 325 20.13 13.94 13.72
C LYS A 325 20.70 12.60 13.26
N ALA A 326 21.34 12.56 12.09
CA ALA A 326 21.98 11.35 11.56
C ALA A 326 22.99 10.78 12.57
N ARG A 327 23.86 11.65 13.10
CA ARG A 327 24.89 11.29 14.07
C ARG A 327 24.30 10.75 15.38
N ARG A 328 23.31 11.45 15.94
CA ARG A 328 22.69 11.06 17.22
C ARG A 328 21.98 9.72 17.13
N GLU A 329 21.34 9.43 16.00
CA GLU A 329 20.58 8.19 15.80
C GLU A 329 21.44 7.04 15.23
N GLY A 330 22.73 7.30 14.90
CA GLY A 330 23.60 6.29 14.27
C GLY A 330 23.13 5.87 12.87
N LEU A 331 22.48 6.80 12.14
CA LEU A 331 21.90 6.55 10.82
C LEU A 331 22.80 7.14 9.71
N PRO A 332 22.94 6.45 8.57
CA PRO A 332 23.59 7.02 7.39
C PRO A 332 22.79 8.21 6.85
N LEU A 333 23.50 9.26 6.44
CA LEU A 333 22.94 10.40 5.72
C LEU A 333 23.31 10.31 4.24
N ILE A 334 22.32 10.32 3.36
CA ILE A 334 22.47 10.29 1.90
C ILE A 334 22.27 11.70 1.35
N TYR A 335 23.31 12.26 0.75
CA TYR A 335 23.24 13.53 0.04
C TYR A 335 22.79 13.28 -1.41
N LEU A 336 21.60 13.77 -1.77
CA LEU A 336 21.04 13.65 -3.11
C LEU A 336 21.31 14.94 -3.90
N PRO A 337 21.75 14.86 -5.16
CA PRO A 337 21.86 16.05 -6.00
C PRO A 337 20.48 16.55 -6.43
N ARG A 338 20.38 17.82 -6.82
CA ARG A 338 19.15 18.35 -7.43
C ARG A 338 18.90 17.68 -8.78
N GLN A 339 17.74 17.04 -8.95
CA GLN A 339 17.31 16.62 -10.28
C GLN A 339 16.90 17.85 -11.09
N ARG A 340 17.59 18.13 -12.20
CA ARG A 340 17.14 19.15 -13.17
C ARG A 340 15.80 18.70 -13.75
N ARG A 341 14.78 19.57 -13.69
CA ARG A 341 13.55 19.38 -14.47
C ARG A 341 13.97 19.50 -15.94
N GLY A 342 13.85 18.40 -16.67
CA GLY A 342 14.12 18.35 -18.11
C GLY A 342 12.99 18.95 -18.90
#